data_AF-A0A918ZRF3-F1
#
_entry.id   AF-A0A918ZRF3-F1
#
_cell.length_a   1.000
_cell.length_b   1.000
_cell.length_c   1.000
_cell.angle_alpha   90.00
_cell.angle_beta   90.00
_cell.angle_gamma   90.00
#
_symmetry.space_group_name_H-M   'P 1'
#
loop_
_entity.id
_entity.type
_entity.pdbx_description
1 polymer ?
#
loop_
_entity_poly.entity_id
_entity_poly.type
_entity_poly.pdbx_seq_one_letter_code
_entity_poly.pdbx_strand_id
1 'polypeptide(L)'
;MDRILGGTPERSNGALTIVALALEAGVPRNALTQRHTDLKAEFYDKVRARGGMLDSERRLRQQVRRLKELRAADAQEIARLTADVEALVGALHQATMENSHLRHQLADRHAVVRVLPTQAPLGR
;
A
#
# COMPACT_ATOMS: atom_id res chain seq x y z
N MET A 1 -2.71 -6.65 39.85
CA MET A 1 -3.02 -5.34 39.24
C MET A 1 -1.83 -4.82 38.42
N ASP A 2 -0.61 -4.96 38.93
CA ASP A 2 0.58 -4.39 38.27
C ASP A 2 0.87 -4.98 36.89
N ARG A 3 0.57 -6.27 36.66
CA ARG A 3 0.71 -6.90 35.33
C ARG A 3 -0.16 -6.26 34.25
N ILE A 4 -1.46 -6.08 34.51
CA ILE A 4 -2.39 -5.48 33.55
C ILE A 4 -2.11 -4.00 33.34
N LEU A 5 -1.75 -3.29 34.41
CA LEU A 5 -1.30 -1.90 34.29
C LEU A 5 0.01 -1.84 33.49
N GLY A 6 0.94 -2.76 33.73
CA GLY A 6 2.26 -2.89 33.11
C GLY A 6 2.26 -3.28 31.62
N GLY A 7 1.12 -3.65 31.06
CA GLY A 7 1.01 -4.07 29.66
C GLY A 7 1.47 -5.50 29.40
N THR A 8 1.66 -6.31 30.44
CA THR A 8 2.03 -7.73 30.36
C THR A 8 0.92 -8.61 30.99
N PRO A 9 -0.31 -8.60 30.45
CA PRO A 9 -1.38 -9.46 30.92
C PRO A 9 -1.11 -10.94 30.54
N GLU A 10 -1.47 -11.88 31.40
CA GLU A 10 -1.34 -13.32 31.13
C GLU A 10 -2.69 -13.99 30.88
N ARG A 11 -3.74 -13.51 31.56
CA ARG A 11 -5.07 -14.13 31.55
C ARG A 11 -6.14 -13.25 30.92
N SER A 12 -5.79 -12.02 30.56
CA SER A 12 -6.70 -11.02 29.97
C SER A 12 -6.18 -10.50 28.64
N ASN A 13 -7.04 -9.82 27.89
CA ASN A 13 -6.69 -9.15 26.64
C ASN A 13 -5.91 -7.82 26.85
N GLY A 14 -5.51 -7.50 28.08
CA GLY A 14 -4.76 -6.29 28.39
C GLY A 14 -5.54 -4.99 28.36
N ALA A 15 -6.86 -5.05 28.16
CA ALA A 15 -7.68 -3.84 28.20
C ALA A 15 -7.65 -3.22 29.61
N LEU A 16 -7.50 -1.90 29.72
CA LEU A 16 -7.52 -1.19 31.01
C LEU A 16 -8.97 -1.01 31.52
N THR A 17 -9.67 -2.14 31.68
CA THR A 17 -11.08 -2.21 32.11
C THR A 17 -11.22 -3.10 33.34
N ILE A 18 -12.28 -2.87 34.12
CA ILE A 18 -12.54 -3.66 35.33
C ILE A 18 -12.76 -5.15 35.04
N VAL A 19 -13.28 -5.48 33.86
CA VAL A 19 -13.52 -6.86 33.43
C VAL A 19 -12.19 -7.57 33.17
N ALA A 20 -11.29 -6.92 32.44
CA ALA A 20 -9.97 -7.48 32.17
C ALA A 20 -9.12 -7.59 33.46
N LEU A 21 -9.24 -6.63 34.39
CA LEU A 21 -8.61 -6.75 35.72
C LEU A 21 -9.14 -7.96 36.50
N ALA A 22 -10.46 -8.18 36.48
CA ALA A 22 -11.08 -9.32 37.15
C ALA A 22 -10.58 -10.66 36.57
N LEU A 23 -10.55 -10.76 35.23
CA LEU A 23 -10.00 -11.91 34.51
C LEU A 23 -8.51 -12.13 34.83
N GLU A 24 -7.72 -11.06 34.84
CA GLU A 24 -6.28 -11.13 35.16
C GLU A 24 -6.00 -11.55 36.60
N ALA A 25 -6.88 -11.20 37.53
CA ALA A 25 -6.81 -11.60 38.94
C ALA A 25 -7.45 -12.98 39.21
N GLY A 26 -8.19 -13.55 38.24
CA GLY A 26 -8.92 -14.81 38.41
C GLY A 26 -10.11 -14.68 39.36
N VAL A 27 -10.70 -13.48 39.48
CA VAL A 27 -11.84 -13.21 40.37
C VAL A 27 -13.07 -12.83 39.55
N PRO A 28 -14.29 -13.13 40.03
CA PRO A 28 -15.50 -12.68 39.37
C PRO A 28 -15.61 -11.16 39.43
N ARG A 29 -16.09 -10.53 38.35
CA ARG A 29 -16.29 -9.07 38.25
C ARG A 29 -17.01 -8.48 39.47
N ASN A 30 -18.03 -9.18 39.96
CA ASN A 30 -18.86 -8.73 41.08
C ASN A 30 -18.04 -8.51 42.37
N ALA A 31 -16.95 -9.26 42.55
CA ALA A 31 -16.04 -9.03 43.67
C ALA A 31 -15.44 -7.62 43.61
N LEU A 32 -15.03 -7.14 42.43
CA LEU A 32 -14.45 -5.81 42.24
C LEU A 32 -15.50 -4.68 42.15
N THR A 33 -16.76 -4.99 41.86
CA THR A 33 -17.80 -3.96 41.73
C THR A 33 -18.68 -3.81 42.97
N GLN A 34 -18.76 -4.83 43.83
CA GLN A 34 -19.63 -4.82 45.03
C GLN A 34 -18.88 -4.98 46.34
N ARG A 35 -17.77 -5.74 46.36
CA ARG A 35 -17.03 -6.05 47.61
C ARG A 35 -15.73 -5.26 47.76
N HIS A 36 -15.07 -4.96 46.65
CA HIS A 36 -13.78 -4.27 46.60
C HIS A 36 -13.87 -3.01 45.71
N THR A 37 -14.76 -2.10 46.10
CA THR A 37 -14.98 -0.82 45.38
C THR A 37 -13.79 0.13 45.51
N ASP A 38 -13.02 0.01 46.58
CA ASP A 38 -11.73 0.63 46.84
C ASP A 38 -10.69 0.26 45.77
N LEU A 39 -10.54 -1.04 45.49
CA LEU A 39 -9.59 -1.54 44.49
C LEU A 39 -10.00 -1.12 43.07
N LYS A 40 -11.30 -1.01 42.81
CA LYS A 40 -11.82 -0.41 41.57
C LYS A 40 -11.44 1.07 41.46
N ALA A 41 -11.60 1.85 42.53
CA ALA A 41 -11.25 3.27 42.53
C ALA A 41 -9.75 3.46 42.27
N GLU A 42 -8.90 2.73 43.01
CA GLU A 42 -7.44 2.72 42.83
C GLU A 42 -7.04 2.33 41.40
N PHE A 43 -7.75 1.37 40.80
CA PHE A 43 -7.53 0.99 39.41
C PHE A 43 -7.80 2.12 38.43
N TYR A 44 -8.95 2.79 38.55
CA TYR A 44 -9.25 3.90 37.67
C TYR A 44 -8.37 5.12 37.92
N ASP A 45 -7.91 5.34 39.15
CA ASP A 45 -6.99 6.41 39.49
C ASP A 45 -5.60 6.13 38.92
N LYS A 46 -5.10 4.90 39.01
CA LYS A 46 -3.85 4.47 38.36
C LYS A 46 -3.95 4.51 36.84
N VAL A 47 -5.09 4.13 36.26
CA VAL A 47 -5.34 4.24 34.81
C VAL A 47 -5.39 5.70 34.36
N ARG A 48 -5.99 6.60 35.14
CA ARG A 48 -6.02 8.05 34.86
C ARG A 48 -4.66 8.71 35.05
N ALA A 49 -3.93 8.37 36.11
CA ALA A 49 -2.56 8.82 36.34
C ALA A 49 -1.62 8.31 35.23
N ARG A 50 -1.87 7.10 34.74
CA ARG A 50 -1.22 6.50 33.58
C ARG A 50 -1.88 6.89 32.26
N GLY A 51 -2.81 7.86 32.27
CA GLY A 51 -3.66 8.35 31.18
C GLY A 51 -2.92 8.98 30.00
N GLY A 52 -1.71 8.52 29.69
CA GLY A 52 -1.11 8.50 28.36
C GLY A 52 -1.87 7.65 27.34
N MET A 53 -3.17 7.38 27.55
CA MET A 53 -4.10 6.91 26.52
C MET A 53 -4.20 7.92 25.36
N LEU A 54 -3.91 9.20 25.63
CA LEU A 54 -3.64 10.21 24.61
C LEU A 54 -2.40 9.92 23.78
N ASP A 55 -1.34 9.30 24.32
CA ASP A 55 -0.10 9.10 23.57
C ASP A 55 -0.19 7.93 22.61
N SER A 56 -0.88 6.85 22.97
CA SER A 56 -1.19 5.77 22.03
C SER A 56 -2.15 6.24 20.93
N GLU A 57 -3.16 7.03 21.28
CA GLU A 57 -4.07 7.63 20.29
C GLU A 57 -3.37 8.68 19.41
N ARG A 58 -2.49 9.50 19.96
CA ARG A 58 -1.65 10.46 19.21
C ARG A 58 -0.71 9.72 18.27
N ARG A 59 -0.04 8.66 18.72
CA ARG A 59 0.81 7.79 17.89
C ARG A 59 -0.01 7.14 16.78
N LEU A 60 -1.19 6.63 17.08
CA LEU A 60 -2.08 6.04 16.09
C LEU A 60 -2.54 7.09 15.07
N ARG A 61 -2.91 8.30 15.50
CA ARG A 61 -3.26 9.41 14.61
C ARG A 61 -2.09 9.83 13.72
N GLN A 62 -0.86 9.86 14.26
CA GLN A 62 0.35 10.12 13.48
C GLN A 62 0.60 9.02 12.44
N GLN A 63 0.44 7.75 12.82
CA GLN A 63 0.56 6.62 11.89
C GLN A 63 -0.50 6.68 10.79
N VAL A 64 -1.76 6.97 11.13
CA VAL A 64 -2.84 7.13 10.15
C VAL A 64 -2.54 8.28 9.19
N ARG A 65 -2.02 9.40 9.67
CA ARG A 65 -1.59 10.52 8.80
C ARG A 65 -0.48 10.10 7.85
N ARG A 66 0.58 9.49 8.37
CA ARG A 66 1.70 8.97 7.55
C ARG A 66 1.22 7.96 6.50
N LEU A 67 0.36 7.02 6.88
CA LEU A 67 -0.19 6.04 5.95
C LEU A 67 -1.06 6.67 4.85
N LYS A 68 -1.82 7.73 5.18
CA LYS A 68 -2.58 8.49 4.19
C LYS A 68 -1.67 9.24 3.22
N GLU A 69 -0.60 9.86 3.73
CA GLU A 69 0.39 10.56 2.91
C GLU A 69 1.10 9.59 1.95
N LEU A 70 1.57 8.44 2.46
CA LEU A 70 2.17 7.39 1.63
C LEU A 70 1.20 6.89 0.56
N ARG A 71 -0.05 6.58 0.95
CA ARG A 71 -1.07 6.14 -0.01
C ARG A 71 -1.35 7.18 -1.10
N ALA A 72 -1.34 8.47 -0.74
CA ALA A 72 -1.52 9.54 -1.72
C ALA A 72 -0.33 9.65 -2.67
N ALA A 73 0.90 9.51 -2.17
CA ALA A 73 2.11 9.48 -3.00
C ALA A 73 2.12 8.27 -3.94
N ASP A 74 1.80 7.07 -3.43
CA ASP A 74 1.71 5.85 -4.23
C ASP A 74 0.64 5.97 -5.33
N ALA A 75 -0.51 6.56 -5.01
CA ALA A 75 -1.57 6.79 -5.99
C ALA A 75 -1.14 7.76 -7.11
N GLN A 76 -0.37 8.80 -6.77
CA GLN A 76 0.21 9.71 -7.76
C GLN A 76 1.24 9.00 -8.64
N GLU A 77 2.09 8.16 -8.05
CA GLU A 77 3.11 7.42 -8.80
C GLU A 77 2.47 6.40 -9.75
N ILE A 78 1.47 5.66 -9.29
CA ILE A 78 0.71 4.73 -10.15
C ILE A 78 0.09 5.50 -11.32
N ALA A 79 -0.54 6.65 -11.07
CA ALA A 79 -1.15 7.44 -12.14
C ALA A 79 -0.11 7.90 -13.18
N ARG A 80 1.09 8.31 -12.74
CA ARG A 80 2.19 8.69 -13.64
C ARG A 80 2.68 7.50 -14.47
N LEU A 81 2.97 6.38 -13.81
CA LEU A 81 3.45 5.18 -14.48
C LEU A 81 2.41 4.64 -15.48
N THR A 82 1.12 4.71 -15.17
CA THR A 82 0.07 4.35 -16.11
C THR A 82 0.08 5.26 -17.34
N ALA A 83 0.17 6.58 -17.16
CA ALA A 83 0.25 7.52 -18.27
C ALA A 83 1.51 7.30 -19.14
N ASP A 84 2.65 7.03 -18.52
CA ASP A 84 3.90 6.74 -19.22
C ASP A 84 3.80 5.44 -20.04
N VAL A 85 3.22 4.39 -19.47
CA VAL A 85 2.98 3.12 -20.18
C VAL A 85 2.06 3.35 -21.38
N GLU A 86 0.97 4.10 -21.22
CA GLU A 86 0.06 4.43 -22.32
C GLU A 86 0.77 5.19 -23.44
N ALA A 87 1.60 6.18 -23.09
CA ALA A 87 2.39 6.94 -24.05
C ALA A 87 3.40 6.06 -24.81
N LEU A 88 4.12 5.18 -24.09
CA LEU A 88 5.09 4.26 -24.68
C LEU A 88 4.41 3.23 -25.60
N VAL A 89 3.26 2.69 -25.21
CA VAL A 89 2.47 1.79 -26.06
C VAL A 89 2.01 2.50 -27.32
N GLY A 90 1.56 3.77 -27.22
CA GLY A 90 1.20 4.58 -28.38
C GLY A 90 2.38 4.79 -29.34
N ALA A 91 3.54 5.18 -28.81
CA ALA A 91 4.76 5.36 -29.60
C ALA A 91 5.23 4.05 -30.27
N LEU A 92 5.18 2.93 -29.54
CA LEU A 92 5.50 1.61 -30.08
C LEU A 92 4.55 1.23 -31.23
N HIS A 93 3.25 1.48 -31.07
CA HIS A 93 2.27 1.21 -32.11
C HIS A 93 2.56 2.02 -33.37
N GLN A 94 2.83 3.32 -33.23
CA GLN A 94 3.22 4.18 -34.34
C GLN A 94 4.48 3.67 -35.05
N ALA A 95 5.55 3.38 -34.30
CA ALA A 95 6.80 2.86 -34.85
C ALA A 95 6.59 1.52 -35.58
N THR A 96 5.73 0.65 -35.04
CA THR A 96 5.38 -0.62 -35.68
C THR A 96 4.67 -0.40 -37.02
N MET A 97 3.71 0.53 -37.07
CA MET A 97 3.00 0.88 -38.29
C MET A 97 3.96 1.47 -39.34
N GLU A 98 4.81 2.42 -38.96
CA GLU A 98 5.83 2.99 -39.85
C GLU A 98 6.80 1.92 -40.38
N ASN A 99 7.27 1.03 -39.51
CA ASN A 99 8.16 -0.05 -39.92
C ASN A 99 7.49 -0.98 -40.92
N SER A 100 6.23 -1.36 -40.67
CA SER A 100 5.46 -2.18 -41.61
C SER A 100 5.30 -1.47 -42.96
N HIS A 101 5.00 -0.17 -42.97
CA HIS A 101 4.83 0.60 -44.19
C HIS A 101 6.12 0.66 -45.00
N LEU A 102 7.25 0.95 -44.35
CA LEU A 102 8.57 0.97 -44.99
C LEU A 102 8.95 -0.39 -45.57
N ARG A 103 8.63 -1.49 -44.87
CA ARG A 103 8.87 -2.85 -45.40
C ARG A 103 8.06 -3.13 -46.66
N HIS A 104 6.79 -2.70 -46.72
CA HIS A 104 5.97 -2.82 -47.92
C HIS A 104 6.55 -1.98 -49.06
N GLN A 105 6.93 -0.72 -48.82
CA GLN A 105 7.55 0.14 -49.84
C GLN A 105 8.84 -0.46 -50.40
N LEU A 106 9.68 -1.06 -49.55
CA LEU A 106 10.91 -1.74 -49.99
C LEU A 106 10.58 -2.96 -50.86
N ALA A 107 9.62 -3.79 -50.44
CA ALA A 107 9.18 -4.94 -51.23
C ALA A 107 8.66 -4.52 -52.62
N ASP A 108 7.83 -3.48 -52.68
CA ASP A 108 7.29 -2.94 -53.94
C ASP A 108 8.41 -2.38 -54.83
N ARG A 109 9.39 -1.66 -54.25
CA ARG A 109 10.56 -1.17 -55.00
C ARG A 109 11.40 -2.30 -55.58
N HIS A 110 11.59 -3.40 -54.84
CA HIS A 110 12.33 -4.56 -55.32
C HIS A 110 11.55 -5.39 -56.36
N ALA A 111 10.21 -5.28 -56.39
CA ALA A 111 9.39 -5.89 -57.44
C ALA A 111 9.52 -5.18 -58.80
N VAL A 112 9.86 -3.88 -58.82
CA VAL A 112 10.12 -3.12 -60.04
C VAL A 112 11.56 -3.33 -60.51
N VAL A 113 11.84 -4.50 -61.09
CA VAL A 113 13.12 -4.76 -61.76
C VAL A 113 13.12 -4.08 -63.14
N ARG A 114 13.92 -3.02 -63.29
CA ARG A 114 14.14 -2.39 -64.60
C ARG A 114 15.18 -3.18 -65.38
N VAL A 115 14.78 -3.79 -66.49
CA VAL A 115 15.72 -4.41 -67.42
C VAL A 115 16.56 -3.31 -68.07
N LEU A 116 17.88 -3.34 -67.85
CA LEU A 116 18.80 -2.47 -68.58
C LEU A 116 18.83 -2.90 -70.05
N PRO A 117 18.65 -1.99 -71.02
CA PRO A 117 18.71 -2.36 -72.42
C PRO A 117 20.11 -2.88 -72.73
N THR A 118 20.22 -4.19 -73.02
CA THR A 118 21.43 -4.78 -73.58
C THR A 118 21.61 -4.22 -74.98
N GLN A 119 22.72 -3.51 -75.21
CA GLN A 119 23.09 -3.05 -76.55
C GLN A 119 23.14 -4.26 -77.50
N ALA A 120 22.32 -4.22 -78.55
CA ALA A 120 22.35 -5.23 -79.60
C ALA A 120 23.74 -5.24 -80.25
N PRO A 121 24.35 -6.41 -80.49
CA PRO A 121 25.63 -6.48 -81.17
C PRO A 121 25.47 -5.96 -82.60
N LEU A 122 26.23 -4.91 -82.94
CA LEU A 122 26.36 -4.40 -84.30
C LEU A 122 26.82 -5.55 -85.21
N GLY A 123 25.96 -5.90 -86.16
CA GLY A 123 26.17 -7.01 -87.10
C GLY A 123 27.40 -6.82 -87.99
N ARG A 124 27.93 -7.96 -88.44
CA ARG A 124 28.83 -8.08 -89.60
C ARG A 124 28.02 -8.52 -90.82
#